data_AF-A0A6A3CH32-F1
#
_entry.id   AF-A0A6A3CH32-F1
#
_cell.length_a   1.000
_cell.length_b   1.000
_cell.length_c   1.000
_cell.angle_alpha   90.00
_cell.angle_beta   90.00
_cell.angle_gamma   90.00
#
_symmetry.space_group_name_H-M   'P 1'
#
loop_
_entity.id
_entity.type
_entity.pdbx_description
1 polymer ?
#
loop_
_entity_poly.entity_id
_entity_poly.type
_entity_poly.pdbx_seq_one_letter_code
_entity_poly.pdbx_strand_id
1 'polypeptide(L)'
;MKCLLFLYFNALVPAVVERLGDAKQPVRDAARRLLLTLMEVSSPTIIVERAGSYAWIYRSWRVREEFARTVTSSISLFASTELPIQRAILPPILQLLNDPNSGVRESVILCIEVCETFLPVFF
;
A
#
# COMPACT_ATOMS: atom_id res chain seq x y z
N MET A 1 -9.67 23.42 7.62
CA MET A 1 -8.80 22.76 6.62
C MET A 1 -8.80 21.22 6.69
N LYS A 2 -8.62 20.58 7.86
CA LYS A 2 -8.58 19.09 7.98
C LYS A 2 -9.81 18.34 7.40
N CYS A 3 -11.03 18.88 7.51
CA CYS A 3 -12.24 18.24 6.98
C CYS A 3 -12.34 18.21 5.43
N LEU A 4 -11.83 19.23 4.74
CA LEU A 4 -11.84 19.29 3.27
C LEU A 4 -10.86 18.28 2.67
N LEU A 5 -9.68 18.13 3.29
CA LEU A 5 -8.69 17.13 2.90
C LEU A 5 -9.23 15.71 3.09
N PHE A 6 -9.95 15.46 4.19
CA PHE A 6 -10.57 14.17 4.49
C PHE A 6 -11.64 13.76 3.47
N LEU A 7 -12.52 14.68 3.07
CA LEU A 7 -13.52 14.44 2.04
C LEU A 7 -12.88 14.16 0.67
N TYR A 8 -11.79 14.87 0.35
CA TYR A 8 -11.05 14.66 -0.90
C TYR A 8 -10.39 13.27 -0.94
N PHE A 9 -9.77 12.82 0.16
CA PHE A 9 -9.17 11.49 0.23
C PHE A 9 -10.19 10.35 0.10
N ASN A 10 -11.41 10.54 0.60
CA ASN A 10 -12.46 9.51 0.51
C ASN A 10 -12.90 9.21 -0.92
N ALA A 11 -12.82 10.18 -1.83
CA ALA A 11 -13.10 9.97 -3.25
C ALA A 11 -11.84 9.65 -4.05
N LEU A 12 -10.73 10.34 -3.75
CA LEU A 12 -9.49 10.20 -4.50
C LEU A 12 -8.82 8.84 -4.28
N VAL A 13 -8.64 8.41 -3.03
CA VAL A 13 -7.86 7.20 -2.72
C VAL A 13 -8.45 5.96 -3.38
N PRO A 14 -9.79 5.70 -3.33
CA PRO A 14 -10.38 4.59 -4.07
C PRO A 14 -10.10 4.66 -5.57
N ALA A 15 -10.28 5.83 -6.20
CA ALA A 15 -10.06 6.00 -7.63
C ALA A 15 -8.60 5.71 -8.04
N VAL A 16 -7.62 6.12 -7.22
CA VAL A 16 -6.21 5.83 -7.44
C VAL A 16 -5.90 4.34 -7.25
N VAL A 17 -6.48 3.71 -6.23
CA VAL A 17 -6.36 2.25 -6.00
C VAL A 17 -6.86 1.46 -7.22
N GLU A 18 -7.97 1.87 -7.84
CA GLU A 18 -8.43 1.20 -9.07
C GLU A 18 -7.42 1.29 -10.21
N ARG A 19 -6.71 2.42 -10.34
CA ARG A 19 -5.70 2.62 -11.39
C ARG A 19 -4.45 1.76 -11.19
N LEU A 20 -4.20 1.21 -10.00
CA LEU A 20 -3.15 0.20 -9.80
C LEU A 20 -3.41 -1.06 -10.64
N GLY A 21 -4.66 -1.33 -11.00
CA GLY A 21 -5.04 -2.48 -11.83
C GLY A 21 -5.03 -2.22 -13.34
N ASP A 22 -4.61 -1.03 -13.79
CA ASP A 22 -4.66 -0.65 -15.20
C ASP A 22 -3.75 -1.55 -16.06
N ALA A 23 -4.13 -1.79 -17.32
CA ALA A 23 -3.34 -2.62 -18.23
C ALA A 23 -1.98 -1.97 -18.59
N LYS A 24 -1.89 -0.64 -18.57
CA LYS A 24 -0.69 0.10 -18.95
C LYS A 24 0.23 0.31 -17.75
N GLN A 25 1.48 -0.16 -17.86
CA GLN A 25 2.50 0.03 -16.82
C GLN A 25 2.65 1.51 -16.39
N PRO A 26 2.70 2.51 -17.30
CA PRO A 26 2.84 3.91 -16.89
C PRO A 26 1.69 4.43 -16.01
N VAL A 27 0.47 3.90 -16.18
CA VAL A 27 -0.68 4.29 -15.36
C VAL A 27 -0.54 3.73 -13.95
N ARG A 28 -0.10 2.47 -13.84
CA ARG A 28 0.17 1.83 -12.53
C ARG A 28 1.29 2.55 -11.78
N ASP A 29 2.37 2.90 -12.47
CA ASP A 29 3.49 3.64 -11.89
C ASP A 29 3.07 5.02 -11.40
N ALA A 30 2.25 5.74 -12.19
CA ALA A 30 1.69 7.03 -11.79
C ALA A 30 0.76 6.91 -10.57
N ALA A 31 -0.08 5.86 -10.52
CA ALA A 31 -0.97 5.60 -9.38
C ALA A 31 -0.17 5.29 -8.10
N ARG A 32 0.84 4.41 -8.20
CA ARG A 32 1.77 4.13 -7.09
C ARG A 32 2.45 5.41 -6.60
N ARG A 33 3.02 6.19 -7.53
CA ARG A 33 3.72 7.43 -7.19
C ARG A 33 2.79 8.44 -6.51
N LEU A 34 1.56 8.57 -6.99
CA LEU A 34 0.57 9.43 -6.36
C LEU A 34 0.25 8.97 -4.94
N LEU A 35 0.04 7.68 -4.69
CA LEU A 35 -0.17 7.16 -3.32
C LEU A 35 1.01 7.48 -2.40
N LEU A 36 2.25 7.26 -2.86
CA LEU A 36 3.44 7.59 -2.07
C LEU A 36 3.54 9.10 -1.80
N THR A 37 3.28 9.96 -2.79
CA THR A 37 3.25 11.41 -2.58
C THR A 37 2.16 11.82 -1.58
N LEU A 38 0.98 11.19 -1.62
CA LEU A 38 -0.06 11.43 -0.62
C LEU A 38 0.40 11.05 0.79
N MET A 39 1.19 9.98 0.93
CA MET A 39 1.81 9.60 2.20
C MET A 39 2.79 10.69 2.67
N GLU A 40 3.67 11.18 1.79
CA GLU A 40 4.65 12.25 2.11
C GLU A 40 3.99 13.54 2.60
N VAL A 41 2.89 13.99 1.97
CA VAL A 41 2.23 15.25 2.33
C VAL A 41 1.18 15.11 3.44
N SER A 42 0.95 13.91 3.95
CA SER A 42 -0.05 13.64 5.00
C SER A 42 0.52 12.72 6.08
N SER A 43 0.06 11.48 6.18
CA SER A 43 0.64 10.44 7.03
C SER A 43 0.63 9.12 6.28
N PRO A 44 1.78 8.47 6.09
CA PRO A 44 1.88 7.14 5.49
C PRO A 44 0.89 6.13 6.08
N THR A 45 0.78 6.07 7.41
CA THR A 45 -0.14 5.18 8.12
C THR A 45 -1.60 5.42 7.70
N ILE A 46 -2.06 6.68 7.72
CA ILE A 46 -3.46 7.03 7.36
C ILE A 46 -3.77 6.65 5.91
N ILE A 47 -2.87 6.97 4.98
CA ILE A 47 -3.10 6.72 3.55
C ILE A 47 -3.08 5.21 3.26
N VAL A 48 -2.16 4.46 3.85
CA VAL A 48 -2.08 3.00 3.67
C VAL A 48 -3.29 2.30 4.27
N GLU A 49 -3.75 2.66 5.47
CA GLU A 49 -4.97 2.08 6.06
C GLU A 49 -6.19 2.39 5.18
N ARG A 50 -6.30 3.63 4.71
CA ARG A 50 -7.40 4.06 3.85
C ARG A 50 -7.40 3.31 2.52
N ALA A 51 -6.27 3.25 1.83
CA ALA A 51 -6.16 2.53 0.56
C ALA A 51 -6.36 1.02 0.76
N GLY A 52 -5.79 0.47 1.83
CA GLY A 52 -5.89 -0.93 2.21
C GLY A 52 -7.31 -1.39 2.47
N SER A 53 -8.16 -0.52 3.05
CA SER A 53 -9.58 -0.82 3.29
C SER A 53 -10.36 -1.25 2.03
N TYR A 54 -9.83 -0.95 0.83
CA TYR A 54 -10.40 -1.37 -0.45
C TYR A 54 -9.47 -2.29 -1.25
N ALA A 55 -8.17 -2.04 -1.22
CA ALA A 55 -7.21 -2.66 -2.12
C ALA A 55 -6.99 -4.15 -1.80
N TRP A 56 -6.91 -4.53 -0.51
CA TRP A 56 -6.56 -5.89 -0.11
C TRP A 56 -7.55 -6.95 -0.58
N ILE A 57 -8.83 -6.59 -0.68
CA ILE A 57 -9.92 -7.49 -1.10
C ILE A 57 -10.43 -7.17 -2.52
N TYR A 58 -9.70 -6.34 -3.26
CA TYR A 58 -10.15 -5.88 -4.58
C TYR A 58 -10.23 -7.05 -5.56
N ARG A 59 -11.28 -7.11 -6.37
CA ARG A 59 -11.52 -8.23 -7.31
C ARG A 59 -10.37 -8.48 -8.30
N SER A 60 -9.69 -7.41 -8.72
CA SER A 60 -8.57 -7.49 -9.66
C SER A 60 -7.31 -7.87 -8.90
N TRP A 61 -6.74 -9.05 -9.20
CA TRP A 61 -5.46 -9.48 -8.64
C TRP A 61 -4.34 -8.47 -8.90
N ARG A 62 -4.38 -7.78 -10.05
CA ARG A 62 -3.41 -6.71 -10.38
C ARG A 62 -3.44 -5.57 -9.38
N VAL A 63 -4.61 -5.18 -8.88
CA VAL A 63 -4.71 -4.14 -7.84
C VAL A 63 -4.08 -4.63 -6.54
N ARG A 64 -4.38 -5.87 -6.13
CA ARG A 64 -3.83 -6.44 -4.89
C ARG A 64 -2.31 -6.55 -4.93
N GLU A 65 -1.79 -7.08 -6.04
CA GLU A 65 -0.35 -7.21 -6.30
C GLU A 65 0.36 -5.85 -6.33
N GLU A 66 -0.16 -4.89 -7.09
CA GLU A 66 0.46 -3.57 -7.21
C GLU A 66 0.33 -2.74 -5.94
N PHE A 67 -0.74 -2.96 -5.17
CA PHE A 67 -0.85 -2.36 -3.86
C PHE A 67 0.14 -2.96 -2.87
N ALA A 68 0.37 -4.28 -2.88
CA ALA A 68 1.45 -4.89 -2.10
C ALA A 68 2.83 -4.29 -2.45
N ARG A 69 3.14 -4.12 -3.75
CA ARG A 69 4.37 -3.41 -4.19
C ARG A 69 4.43 -1.94 -3.74
N THR A 70 3.28 -1.27 -3.70
CA THR A 70 3.18 0.10 -3.19
C THR A 70 3.50 0.15 -1.70
N VAL A 71 3.00 -0.82 -0.91
CA VAL A 71 3.31 -0.94 0.51
C VAL A 71 4.78 -1.29 0.74
N THR A 72 5.38 -2.19 -0.05
CA THR A 72 6.84 -2.44 -0.02
C THR A 72 7.61 -1.13 -0.18
N SER A 73 7.27 -0.33 -1.19
CA SER A 73 7.90 0.98 -1.45
C SER A 73 7.69 1.95 -0.29
N SER A 74 6.49 1.96 0.30
CA SER A 74 6.14 2.77 1.46
C SER A 74 6.98 2.41 2.69
N ILE A 75 7.20 1.13 2.97
CA ILE A 75 8.05 0.68 4.08
C ILE A 75 9.48 1.16 3.84
N SER A 76 10.03 0.96 2.64
CA SER A 76 11.39 1.41 2.32
C SER A 76 11.59 2.92 2.46
N LEU A 77 10.54 3.71 2.23
CA LEU A 77 10.60 5.18 2.33
C LEU A 77 10.32 5.71 3.73
N PHE A 78 9.41 5.10 4.49
CA PHE A 78 8.86 5.69 5.71
C PHE A 78 9.08 4.85 6.99
N ALA A 79 9.60 3.62 6.90
CA ALA A 79 9.73 2.75 8.08
C ALA A 79 10.65 3.29 9.17
N SER A 80 11.63 4.14 8.82
CA SER A 80 12.48 4.84 9.80
C SER A 80 11.76 5.97 10.54
N THR A 81 10.64 6.47 10.00
CA THR A 81 9.91 7.64 10.51
C THR A 81 8.53 7.32 11.08
N GLU A 82 7.87 6.25 10.61
CA GLU A 82 6.52 5.85 11.06
C GLU A 82 6.45 4.35 11.39
N LEU A 83 6.85 3.99 12.60
CA LEU A 83 6.66 2.66 13.21
C LEU A 83 5.24 2.06 13.09
N PRO A 84 4.14 2.85 13.21
CA PRO A 84 2.79 2.30 13.15
C PRO A 84 2.44 1.63 11.81
N ILE A 85 3.09 2.00 10.71
CA ILE A 85 2.75 1.52 9.38
C ILE A 85 2.90 0.00 9.25
N GLN A 86 3.95 -0.57 9.85
CA GLN A 86 4.22 -2.02 9.83
C GLN A 86 3.11 -2.79 10.56
N ARG A 87 2.62 -2.26 11.69
CA ARG A 87 1.55 -2.90 12.48
C ARG A 87 0.22 -2.84 11.75
N ALA A 88 -0.05 -1.73 11.05
CA ALA A 88 -1.29 -1.55 10.29
C ALA A 88 -1.39 -2.52 9.10
N ILE A 89 -0.27 -2.82 8.44
CA ILE A 89 -0.27 -3.67 7.23
C ILE A 89 -0.09 -5.16 7.51
N LEU A 90 0.46 -5.55 8.66
CA LEU A 90 0.83 -6.95 8.91
C LEU A 90 -0.37 -7.91 8.79
N PRO A 91 -1.53 -7.64 9.44
CA PRO A 91 -2.67 -8.56 9.36
C PRO A 91 -3.18 -8.81 7.93
N PRO A 92 -3.46 -7.78 7.10
CA PRO A 92 -3.92 -8.02 5.72
C PRO A 92 -2.85 -8.61 4.80
N ILE A 93 -1.57 -8.26 4.98
CA ILE A 93 -0.46 -8.83 4.19
C ILE A 93 -0.35 -10.33 4.39
N LEU A 94 -0.44 -10.80 5.64
CA LEU A 94 -0.36 -12.23 5.95
C LEU A 94 -1.54 -13.02 5.34
N GLN A 95 -2.72 -12.41 5.23
CA GLN A 95 -3.85 -13.04 4.56
C GLN A 95 -3.58 -13.27 3.06
N LEU A 96 -2.90 -12.32 2.40
CA LEU A 96 -2.58 -12.40 0.98
C LEU A 96 -1.51 -13.43 0.62
N LEU A 97 -0.83 -14.04 1.60
CA LEU A 97 0.00 -15.23 1.36
C LEU A 97 -0.81 -16.40 0.80
N ASN A 98 -2.13 -16.42 1.04
CA ASN A 98 -3.04 -17.44 0.52
C ASN A 98 -3.82 -16.97 -0.72
N ASP A 99 -3.39 -15.88 -1.38
CA ASP A 99 -4.08 -15.37 -2.58
C ASP A 99 -4.05 -16.43 -3.69
N PRO A 100 -5.15 -16.62 -4.47
CA PRO A 100 -5.17 -17.57 -5.58
C PRO A 100 -4.14 -17.24 -6.67
N ASN A 101 -3.77 -15.98 -6.84
CA ASN A 101 -2.81 -15.54 -7.85
C ASN A 101 -1.36 -15.57 -7.31
N SER A 102 -0.45 -16.22 -8.04
CA SER A 102 0.96 -16.33 -7.61
C SER A 102 1.70 -15.00 -7.57
N GLY A 103 1.43 -14.10 -8.52
CA GLY A 103 2.05 -12.77 -8.56
C GLY A 103 1.72 -11.94 -7.32
N VAL A 104 0.49 -12.05 -6.81
CA VAL A 104 0.10 -11.44 -5.52
C VAL A 104 0.93 -12.05 -4.39
N ARG A 105 1.00 -13.38 -4.28
CA ARG A 105 1.78 -14.05 -3.22
C ARG A 105 3.27 -13.66 -3.27
N GLU A 106 3.87 -13.62 -4.45
CA GLU A 106 5.26 -13.20 -4.65
C GLU A 106 5.48 -11.74 -4.21
N SER A 107 4.59 -10.83 -4.58
CA SER A 107 4.67 -9.42 -4.16
C SER A 107 4.55 -9.25 -2.64
N VAL A 108 3.76 -10.11 -1.99
CA VAL A 108 3.57 -10.14 -0.53
C VAL A 108 4.81 -10.66 0.17
N ILE A 109 5.44 -11.72 -0.34
CA ILE A 109 6.70 -12.25 0.19
C ILE A 109 7.78 -11.16 0.19
N LEU A 110 7.95 -10.46 -0.95
CA LEU A 110 8.88 -9.33 -1.04
C LEU A 110 8.56 -8.22 -0.03
N CYS A 111 7.27 -7.95 0.20
CA CYS A 111 6.87 -6.96 1.19
C CYS A 111 7.24 -7.38 2.63
N ILE A 112 7.11 -8.66 2.96
CA ILE A 112 7.47 -9.22 4.27
C ILE A 112 8.99 -9.18 4.47
N GLU A 113 9.76 -9.60 3.46
CA GLU A 113 11.24 -9.52 3.50
C GLU A 113 11.71 -8.10 3.78
N VAL A 114 11.11 -7.10 3.12
CA VAL A 114 11.42 -5.69 3.39
C VAL A 114 11.02 -5.29 4.81
N CYS A 115 9.84 -5.68 5.32
CA CYS A 115 9.48 -5.44 6.72
C CYS A 115 10.53 -6.01 7.70
N GLU A 116 10.99 -7.23 7.46
CA GLU A 116 12.00 -7.90 8.29
C GLU A 116 13.33 -7.15 8.30
N THR A 117 13.73 -6.50 7.21
CA THR A 117 14.96 -5.69 7.20
C THR A 117 14.91 -4.48 8.15
N PHE A 118 13.71 -3.98 8.47
CA PHE A 118 13.53 -2.84 9.37
C PHE A 118 13.18 -3.25 10.81
N LEU A 119 12.81 -4.51 11.07
CA LEU A 119 12.58 -5.07 12.41
C LEU A 119 13.81 -5.05 13.34
N PRO A 120 15.05 -5.37 12.90
CA PRO A 120 16.23 -5.35 13.78
C PRO A 120 16.71 -3.94 14.17
N VAL A 121 16.06 -2.87 13.68
CA VAL A 121 16.36 -1.48 14.06
C VAL A 121 15.58 -1.05 15.32
N PHE A 122 14.65 -1.88 15.82
CA PHE A 122 13.73 -1.51 16.90
C PHE A 122 13.74 -2.46 18.11
N PHE A 123 14.72 -3.36 18.21
CA PHE A 123 15.06 -4.13 19.42
C PHE A 123 16.39 -3.67 19.99
#